data_AF-A0A3D1LYP1-F1
#
_entry.id   AF-A0A3D1LYP1-F1
#
_cell.length_a   1.000
_cell.length_b   1.000
_cell.length_c   1.000
_cell.angle_alpha   90.00
_cell.angle_beta   90.00
_cell.angle_gamma   90.00
#
_symmetry.space_group_name_H-M   'P 1'
#
loop_
_entity.id
_entity.type
_entity.pdbx_description
1 polymer ?
#
loop_
_entity_poly.entity_id
_entity_poly.type
_entity_poly.pdbx_seq_one_letter_code
_entity_poly.pdbx_strand_id
1 'polypeptide(L)'
;MENKGKLVVYGLFGFGVGLIAFAFSDMVLLSMVLLGLAYGSGVIYESGLSTLLQISVPDEMRGRVLSFQSLCWGFSGSAGFHAGAIAAILGAPVAVAAGGVVVISNTIRIAKNMILIVVNTDKKIVD
;
A
#
# COMPACT_ATOMS: atom_id res chain seq x y z
N MET A 1 -3.18 -8.98 -17.56
CA MET A 1 -2.62 -8.11 -16.49
C MET A 1 -3.69 -7.41 -15.65
N GLU A 2 -4.94 -7.33 -16.12
CA GLU A 2 -6.03 -6.59 -15.48
C GLU A 2 -6.43 -7.08 -14.06
N ASN A 3 -6.45 -8.39 -13.82
CA ASN A 3 -6.81 -8.93 -12.50
C ASN A 3 -5.72 -8.72 -11.43
N LYS A 4 -4.44 -8.62 -11.82
CA LYS A 4 -3.33 -8.42 -10.88
C LYS A 4 -3.34 -7.00 -10.30
N GLY A 5 -3.63 -5.99 -11.12
CA GLY A 5 -3.77 -4.60 -10.66
C GLY A 5 -4.92 -4.41 -9.69
N LYS A 6 -6.08 -5.03 -9.98
CA LYS A 6 -7.24 -5.03 -9.06
C LYS A 6 -6.89 -5.67 -7.71
N LEU A 7 -6.16 -6.80 -7.71
CA LEU A 7 -5.74 -7.49 -6.49
C LEU A 7 -4.85 -6.62 -5.59
N VAL A 8 -3.92 -5.87 -6.19
CA VAL A 8 -3.01 -4.95 -5.49
C VAL A 8 -3.80 -3.79 -4.85
N VAL A 9 -4.80 -3.26 -5.55
CA VAL A 9 -5.68 -2.19 -5.02
C VAL A 9 -6.53 -2.70 -3.85
N TYR A 10 -7.14 -3.88 -3.97
CA TYR A 10 -7.92 -4.47 -2.88
C TYR A 10 -7.07 -4.79 -1.66
N GLY A 11 -5.83 -5.28 -1.85
CA GLY A 11 -4.88 -5.51 -0.76
C GLY A 11 -4.53 -4.22 -0.02
N LEU A 12 -4.25 -3.14 -0.74
CA LEU A 12 -3.93 -1.84 -0.14
C LEU A 12 -5.13 -1.22 0.60
N PHE A 13 -6.33 -1.37 0.03
CA PHE A 13 -7.57 -0.94 0.69
C PHE A 13 -7.83 -1.72 1.98
N GLY A 14 -7.72 -3.06 1.93
CA GLY A 14 -7.88 -3.93 3.09
C GLY A 14 -6.84 -3.64 4.18
N PHE A 15 -5.60 -3.33 3.80
CA PHE A 15 -4.56 -2.91 4.74
C PHE A 15 -4.93 -1.60 5.45
N GLY A 16 -5.35 -0.58 4.71
CA GLY A 16 -5.73 0.71 5.29
C GLY A 16 -6.95 0.60 6.23
N VAL A 17 -7.99 -0.11 5.81
CA VAL A 17 -9.19 -0.35 6.64
C VAL A 17 -8.82 -1.17 7.89
N GLY A 18 -7.99 -2.20 7.74
CA GLY A 18 -7.53 -3.03 8.85
C GLY A 18 -6.74 -2.25 9.90
N LEU A 19 -5.88 -1.31 9.48
CA LEU A 19 -5.15 -0.43 10.39
C LEU A 19 -6.06 0.51 11.18
N ILE A 20 -7.07 1.09 10.52
CA ILE A 20 -8.05 1.95 11.20
C ILE A 20 -8.88 1.12 12.20
N ALA A 21 -9.36 -0.06 11.79
CA ALA A 21 -10.11 -0.95 12.68
C ALA A 21 -9.27 -1.39 13.89
N PHE A 22 -7.99 -1.70 13.67
CA PHE A 22 -7.04 -2.04 14.75
C PHE A 22 -6.82 -0.86 15.70
N ALA A 23 -6.73 0.36 15.19
CA ALA A 23 -6.52 1.56 16.02
C ALA A 23 -7.62 1.78 17.07
N PHE A 24 -8.86 1.34 16.79
CA PHE A 24 -10.01 1.46 17.71
C PHE A 24 -10.29 0.19 18.53
N SER A 25 -9.45 -0.85 18.42
CA SER A 25 -9.69 -2.14 19.07
C SER A 25 -9.00 -2.23 20.44
N ASP A 26 -9.79 -2.36 21.50
CA ASP A 26 -9.30 -2.54 22.88
C ASP A 26 -9.04 -4.02 23.26
N MET A 27 -9.58 -4.97 22.48
CA MET A 27 -9.44 -6.39 22.75
C MET A 27 -8.19 -6.97 22.09
N VAL A 28 -7.23 -7.46 22.89
CA VAL A 28 -5.96 -8.01 22.40
C VAL A 28 -6.15 -9.09 21.32
N LEU A 29 -7.08 -10.03 21.53
CA LEU A 29 -7.31 -11.11 20.56
C LEU A 29 -7.87 -10.60 19.23
N LEU A 30 -8.80 -9.64 19.27
CA LEU A 30 -9.35 -9.01 18.07
C LEU A 30 -8.27 -8.20 17.34
N SER A 31 -7.46 -7.46 18.08
CA SER A 31 -6.34 -6.68 17.56
C SER A 31 -5.29 -7.55 16.87
N MET A 32 -4.99 -8.74 17.40
CA MET A 32 -4.08 -9.69 16.77
C MET A 32 -4.63 -10.22 15.43
N VAL A 33 -5.92 -10.56 15.39
CA VAL A 33 -6.57 -11.03 14.15
C VAL A 33 -6.61 -9.90 13.11
N LEU A 34 -6.99 -8.68 13.50
CA LEU A 34 -7.02 -7.53 12.61
C LEU A 34 -5.64 -7.19 12.04
N LEU A 35 -4.60 -7.20 12.88
CA LEU A 35 -3.22 -7.02 12.43
C LEU A 35 -2.79 -8.13 11.47
N GLY A 36 -3.12 -9.39 11.76
CA GLY A 36 -2.82 -10.51 10.87
C GLY A 36 -3.45 -10.36 9.49
N LEU A 37 -4.73 -9.98 9.44
CA LEU A 37 -5.46 -9.74 8.18
C LEU A 37 -4.93 -8.51 7.43
N ALA A 38 -4.65 -7.42 8.15
CA ALA A 38 -4.07 -6.22 7.58
C ALA A 38 -2.72 -6.53 6.94
N TYR A 39 -1.81 -7.17 7.69
CA TYR A 39 -0.48 -7.51 7.22
C TYR A 39 -0.52 -8.50 6.05
N GLY A 40 -1.42 -9.50 6.09
CA GLY A 40 -1.67 -10.39 4.96
C GLY A 40 -2.06 -9.64 3.69
N SER A 41 -2.93 -8.63 3.82
CA SER A 41 -3.32 -7.75 2.70
C SER A 41 -2.17 -6.89 2.20
N GLY A 42 -1.33 -6.39 3.11
CA GLY A 42 -0.11 -5.63 2.79
C GLY A 42 0.91 -6.46 2.01
N VAL A 43 1.10 -7.73 2.36
CA VAL A 43 2.01 -8.65 1.66
C VAL A 43 1.54 -8.91 0.22
N ILE A 44 0.23 -9.03 -0.02
CA ILE A 44 -0.33 -9.19 -1.36
C ILE A 44 0.02 -7.96 -2.23
N TYR A 45 -0.14 -6.76 -1.67
CA TYR A 45 0.23 -5.51 -2.34
C TYR A 45 1.73 -5.46 -2.68
N GLU A 46 2.59 -5.71 -1.69
CA GLU A 46 4.05 -5.58 -1.84
C GLU A 46 4.60 -6.59 -2.85
N SER A 47 4.20 -7.85 -2.75
CA SER A 47 4.60 -8.92 -3.67
C SER A 47 4.14 -8.63 -5.11
N GLY A 48 2.92 -8.08 -5.24
CA GLY A 48 2.37 -7.67 -6.53
C GLY A 48 3.17 -6.51 -7.15
N LEU A 49 3.50 -5.48 -6.36
CA LEU A 49 4.29 -4.34 -6.81
C LEU A 49 5.69 -4.77 -7.26
N SER A 50 6.37 -5.57 -6.45
CA SER A 50 7.70 -6.10 -6.76
C SER A 50 7.70 -6.93 -8.05
N THR A 51 6.66 -7.75 -8.27
CA THR A 51 6.50 -8.52 -9.52
C THR A 51 6.22 -7.60 -10.71
N LEU A 52 5.33 -6.61 -10.55
CA LEU A 52 4.99 -5.65 -11.61
C LEU A 52 6.21 -4.85 -12.05
N LEU A 53 7.04 -4.41 -11.10
CA LEU A 53 8.29 -3.72 -11.39
C LEU A 53 9.25 -4.61 -12.18
N GLN A 54 9.41 -5.88 -11.79
CA GLN A 54 10.31 -6.80 -12.49
C GLN A 54 9.89 -7.11 -13.93
N ILE A 55 8.60 -7.18 -14.22
CA ILE A 55 8.11 -7.47 -15.59
C ILE A 55 7.98 -6.22 -16.48
N SER A 56 7.90 -5.04 -15.88
CA SER A 56 7.66 -3.77 -16.60
C SER A 56 8.96 -3.02 -16.92
N VAL A 57 10.06 -3.36 -16.23
CA VAL A 57 11.35 -2.69 -16.39
C VAL A 57 12.25 -3.47 -17.35
N PRO A 58 12.84 -2.81 -18.37
CA PRO A 58 13.81 -3.44 -19.27
C PRO A 58 15.03 -3.99 -18.51
N ASP A 59 15.58 -5.11 -19.00
CA ASP A 59 16.68 -5.85 -18.35
C ASP A 59 17.90 -4.98 -18.03
N GLU A 60 18.22 -4.01 -18.88
CA GLU A 60 19.31 -3.05 -18.72
C GLU A 60 19.11 -2.04 -17.58
N MET A 61 17.86 -1.69 -17.25
CA MET A 61 17.52 -0.73 -16.20
C MET A 61 17.04 -1.38 -14.90
N ARG A 62 16.79 -2.69 -14.91
CA ARG A 62 16.24 -3.45 -13.77
C ARG A 62 17.05 -3.23 -12.49
N GLY A 63 18.38 -3.30 -12.56
CA GLY A 63 19.24 -3.07 -11.39
C GLY A 63 19.13 -1.64 -10.83
N ARG A 64 18.93 -0.64 -11.69
CA ARG A 64 18.77 0.77 -11.29
C ARG A 64 17.40 1.05 -10.68
N VAL A 65 16.36 0.39 -11.19
CA VAL A 65 14.99 0.53 -10.65
C VAL A 65 14.86 -0.18 -9.31
N LEU A 66 15.43 -1.38 -9.16
CA LEU A 66 15.42 -2.10 -7.88
C LEU A 66 16.25 -1.36 -6.81
N SER A 67 17.39 -0.75 -7.16
CA SER A 67 18.16 0.04 -6.19
C SER A 67 17.41 1.29 -5.73
N PHE A 68 16.65 1.93 -6.63
CA PHE A 68 15.75 3.02 -6.27
C PHE A 68 14.60 2.55 -5.36
N GLN A 69 13.99 1.39 -5.64
CA GLN A 69 12.99 0.78 -4.77
C GLN A 69 13.57 0.56 -3.36
N SER A 70 14.77 -0.02 -3.25
CA SER A 70 15.45 -0.22 -1.96
C SER A 70 15.74 1.10 -1.24
N LEU A 71 16.08 2.18 -1.96
CA LEU A 71 16.24 3.51 -1.37
C LEU A 71 14.92 4.04 -0.80
N CYS A 72 13.80 3.88 -1.51
CA CYS A 72 12.48 4.25 -1.00
C CYS A 72 12.13 3.48 0.29
N TRP A 73 12.49 2.20 0.36
CA TRP A 73 12.35 1.39 1.57
C TRP A 73 13.24 1.91 2.71
N GLY A 74 14.48 2.29 2.42
CA GLY A 74 15.36 2.94 3.40
C GLY A 74 14.80 4.26 3.93
N PHE A 75 14.13 5.04 3.08
CA PHE A 75 13.46 6.28 3.48
C PHE A 75 12.20 6.03 4.33
N SER A 76 11.62 4.83 4.30
CA SER A 76 10.45 4.46 5.11
C SER A 76 10.69 4.66 6.62
N GLY A 77 11.95 4.58 7.09
CA GLY A 77 12.30 4.92 8.48
C GLY A 77 11.92 6.34 8.88
N SER A 78 11.88 7.29 7.95
CA SER A 78 11.41 8.67 8.19
C SER A 78 9.91 8.75 8.48
N ALA A 79 9.11 7.80 7.98
CA ALA A 79 7.69 7.71 8.31
C ALA A 79 7.51 7.36 9.80
N GLY A 80 8.37 6.51 10.34
CA GLY A 80 8.39 6.15 11.77
C GLY A 80 8.71 7.34 12.69
N PHE A 81 9.60 8.24 12.26
CA PHE A 81 9.91 9.46 13.01
C PHE A 81 8.68 10.36 13.18
N HIS A 82 7.96 10.65 12.09
CA HIS A 82 6.75 11.47 12.14
C HIS A 82 5.60 10.76 12.88
N ALA A 83 5.41 9.46 12.63
CA ALA A 83 4.40 8.67 13.33
C ALA A 83 4.67 8.61 14.84
N GLY A 84 5.93 8.47 15.26
CA GLY A 84 6.34 8.49 16.66
C GLY A 84 6.11 9.84 17.33
N ALA A 85 6.42 10.95 16.64
CA ALA A 85 6.11 12.29 17.13
C ALA A 85 4.60 12.50 17.34
N ILE A 86 3.78 12.05 16.39
CA ILE A 86 2.31 12.11 16.49
C ILE A 86 1.83 11.22 17.65
N ALA A 87 2.36 10.01 17.79
CA ALA A 87 2.00 9.09 18.86
C ALA A 87 2.34 9.63 20.25
N ALA A 88 3.44 10.38 20.39
CA ALA A 88 3.84 10.99 21.64
C ALA A 88 2.88 12.14 22.08
N ILE A 89 2.30 12.87 21.13
CA ILE A 89 1.44 14.03 21.42
C ILE A 89 -0.05 13.63 21.50
N LEU A 90 -0.51 12.80 20.56
CA LEU A 90 -1.94 12.46 20.36
C LEU A 90 -2.28 11.01 20.73
N GLY A 91 -1.28 10.20 21.08
CA GLY A 91 -1.44 8.79 21.42
C GLY A 91 -1.26 7.84 20.22
N ALA A 92 -0.91 6.58 20.53
CA ALA A 92 -0.68 5.54 19.54
C ALA A 92 -1.90 5.24 18.63
N PRO A 93 -3.15 5.17 19.14
CA PRO A 93 -4.33 4.94 18.30
C PRO A 93 -4.48 6.00 17.18
N VAL A 94 -4.29 7.27 17.52
CA VAL A 94 -4.46 8.38 16.57
C VAL A 94 -3.36 8.35 15.51
N ALA A 95 -2.12 8.05 15.88
CA ALA A 95 -1.01 7.92 14.94
C ALA A 95 -1.25 6.78 13.93
N VAL A 96 -1.74 5.63 14.39
CA VAL A 96 -2.05 4.48 13.53
C VAL A 96 -3.23 4.77 12.61
N ALA A 97 -4.30 5.37 13.14
CA ALA A 97 -5.47 5.74 12.34
C ALA A 97 -5.12 6.77 11.26
N ALA A 98 -4.29 7.78 11.59
CA ALA A 98 -3.79 8.75 10.62
C ALA A 98 -2.99 8.07 9.49
N GLY A 99 -2.12 7.11 9.83
CA GLY A 99 -1.42 6.28 8.85
C GLY A 99 -2.38 5.51 7.94
N GLY A 100 -3.42 4.88 8.51
CA GLY A 100 -4.46 4.19 7.75
C GLY A 100 -5.21 5.09 6.78
N VAL A 101 -5.54 6.32 7.18
CA VAL A 101 -6.19 7.33 6.31
C VAL A 101 -5.28 7.71 5.14
N VAL A 102 -3.97 7.87 5.37
CA VAL A 102 -3.00 8.15 4.29
C VAL A 102 -2.95 6.99 3.30
N VAL A 103 -2.96 5.75 3.77
CA VAL A 103 -2.99 4.54 2.91
C VAL A 103 -4.26 4.51 2.06
N ILE A 104 -5.43 4.73 2.65
CA ILE A 104 -6.71 4.74 1.90
C ILE A 104 -6.71 5.88 0.87
N SER A 105 -6.27 7.07 1.25
CA SER A 105 -6.19 8.23 0.35
C SER A 105 -5.29 7.93 -0.86
N ASN A 106 -4.14 7.28 -0.62
CA ASN A 106 -3.23 6.86 -1.68
C ASN A 106 -3.85 5.78 -2.57
N THR A 107 -4.55 4.81 -1.96
CA THR A 107 -5.28 3.75 -2.66
C THR A 107 -6.32 4.32 -3.63
N ILE A 108 -7.11 5.29 -3.18
CA ILE A 108 -8.12 5.96 -4.03
C ILE A 108 -7.45 6.66 -5.21
N ARG A 109 -6.32 7.35 -4.97
CA ARG A 109 -5.55 8.04 -6.02
C ARG A 109 -5.00 7.06 -7.06
N ILE A 110 -4.43 5.95 -6.62
CA ILE A 110 -3.91 4.89 -7.49
C ILE A 110 -5.06 4.22 -8.26
N ALA A 111 -6.16 3.89 -7.60
CA ALA A 111 -7.32 3.26 -8.22
C ALA A 111 -7.89 4.12 -9.36
N LYS A 112 -8.02 5.44 -9.15
CA LYS A 112 -8.42 6.39 -10.20
C LYS A 112 -7.47 6.36 -11.39
N ASN A 113 -6.16 6.43 -11.15
CA ASN A 113 -5.16 6.46 -12.23
C ASN A 113 -5.08 5.12 -12.98
N MET A 114 -5.26 3.99 -12.29
CA MET A 114 -5.21 2.66 -12.89
C MET A 114 -6.45 2.36 -13.74
N ILE A 115 -7.64 2.77 -13.29
CA ILE A 115 -8.88 2.71 -14.08
C ILE A 115 -8.74 3.52 -15.37
N LEU A 116 -8.13 4.71 -15.30
CA LEU A 116 -7.90 5.56 -16.48
C LEU A 116 -6.97 4.89 -17.50
N ILE A 117 -5.91 4.19 -17.05
CA ILE A 117 -4.97 3.48 -17.94
C ILE A 117 -5.63 2.26 -18.59
N VAL A 118 -6.43 1.48 -17.84
CA VAL A 118 -7.14 0.32 -18.38
C VAL A 118 -8.18 0.76 -19.41
N VAL A 119 -9.01 1.78 -19.10
CA VAL A 119 -10.01 2.32 -20.03
C VAL A 119 -9.35 2.89 -21.30
N ASN A 120 -8.20 3.55 -21.18
CA ASN A 120 -7.50 4.11 -22.33
C ASN A 120 -6.75 3.04 -23.17
N THR A 121 -6.42 1.90 -22.57
CA THR A 121 -5.82 0.76 -23.29
C THR A 121 -6.87 0.01 -24.10
N ASP A 122 -8.08 -0.14 -23.56
CA ASP A 122 -9.22 -0.75 -24.25
C ASP A 122 -9.62 0.05 -25.50
N LYS A 123 -9.59 1.38 -25.40
CA LYS A 123 -9.83 2.29 -26.53
C LYS A 123 -8.80 2.17 -27.66
N LYS A 124 -7.54 1.89 -27.34
CA LYS A 124 -6.44 1.75 -28.31
C LYS A 124 -6.42 0.40 -29.05
N ILE A 125 -7.22 -0.58 -28.62
CA ILE A 125 -7.32 -1.90 -29.24
C ILE A 125 -8.49 -1.94 -30.26
N VAL A 126 -9.43 -1.00 -30.16
CA VAL A 126 -10.64 -0.93 -30.99
C VAL A 126 -10.51 0.06 -32.16
N ASP A 127 -9.56 0.99 -32.10
CA ASP A 127 -9.18 1.92 -33.19
C ASP A 127 -7.94 1.41 -33.95
#